data_AF-A0A223VY36-F1
#
_entry.id   AF-A0A223VY36-F1
#
_cell.length_a   1.000
_cell.length_b   1.000
_cell.length_c   1.000
_cell.angle_alpha   90.00
_cell.angle_beta   90.00
_cell.angle_gamma   90.00
#
_symmetry.space_group_name_H-M   'P 1'
#
loop_
_entity.id
_entity.type
_entity.pdbx_description
1 polymer ?
#
loop_
_entity_poly.entity_id
_entity_poly.type
_entity_poly.pdbx_seq_one_letter_code
_entity_poly.pdbx_strand_id
1 'polypeptide(L)'
;MSKLNDMQSLIIHLAKEGIAAAALRREVMRRYPNLADSKYLSEIMSLQDQGRLFGSEITGVWVFTSGSDREFENSTLEYSPQFAELIIAAECGEWYDIDADDMIAKLDVMLQKARARKGT
;
A
#
# COMPACT_ATOMS: atom_id res chain seq x y z
N MET A 1 3.62 -24.60 10.36
CA MET A 1 3.09 -24.19 9.05
C MET A 1 1.57 -24.14 9.15
N SER A 2 0.96 -22.97 8.93
CA SER A 2 -0.51 -22.85 8.89
C SER A 2 -1.06 -23.65 7.70
N LYS A 3 -2.11 -24.43 7.91
CA LYS A 3 -2.76 -25.19 6.84
C LYS A 3 -3.55 -24.20 5.99
N LEU A 4 -3.17 -24.06 4.72
CA LEU A 4 -3.88 -23.22 3.76
C LEU A 4 -5.30 -23.76 3.56
N ASN A 5 -6.26 -22.85 3.50
CA ASN A 5 -7.61 -23.21 3.07
C ASN A 5 -7.68 -23.36 1.54
N ASP A 6 -8.79 -23.88 1.03
CA ASP A 6 -8.95 -24.16 -0.40
C ASP A 6 -8.89 -22.89 -1.27
N MET A 7 -9.37 -21.76 -0.76
CA MET A 7 -9.32 -20.47 -1.46
C MET A 7 -7.90 -19.92 -1.53
N GLN A 8 -7.18 -19.98 -0.42
CA GLN A 8 -5.77 -19.59 -0.34
C GLN A 8 -4.91 -20.43 -1.28
N SER A 9 -5.16 -21.74 -1.31
CA SER A 9 -4.47 -22.67 -2.21
C SER A 9 -4.75 -22.33 -3.68
N LEU A 10 -6.00 -22.00 -4.02
CA LEU A 10 -6.37 -21.53 -5.36
C LEU A 10 -5.67 -20.22 -5.71
N ILE A 11 -5.67 -19.23 -4.82
CA ILE A 11 -5.04 -17.92 -5.04
C ILE A 11 -3.54 -18.09 -5.33
N ILE A 12 -2.84 -18.85 -4.49
CA ILE A 12 -1.41 -19.14 -4.68
C ILE A 12 -1.18 -19.81 -6.04
N HIS A 13 -2.01 -20.79 -6.39
CA HIS A 13 -1.89 -21.48 -7.67
C HIS A 13 -2.07 -20.55 -8.87
N LEU A 14 -3.07 -19.68 -8.84
CA LEU A 14 -3.33 -18.69 -9.90
C LEU A 14 -2.22 -17.64 -10.01
N ALA A 15 -1.58 -17.31 -8.90
CA ALA A 15 -0.51 -16.32 -8.82
C ALA A 15 0.90 -16.89 -9.11
N LYS A 16 1.02 -18.17 -9.47
CA LYS A 16 2.32 -18.84 -9.64
C LYS A 16 3.26 -18.14 -10.63
N GLU A 17 2.71 -17.65 -11.73
CA GLU A 17 3.45 -16.96 -12.80
C GLU A 17 3.15 -15.46 -12.84
N GLY A 18 2.51 -14.93 -11.79
CA GLY A 18 1.96 -13.58 -11.78
C GLY A 18 0.56 -13.50 -12.41
N ILE A 19 -0.36 -12.81 -11.75
CA ILE A 19 -1.72 -12.58 -12.24
C ILE A 19 -2.20 -11.16 -11.91
N ALA A 20 -2.81 -10.48 -12.87
CA ALA A 20 -3.40 -9.17 -12.63
C ALA A 20 -4.52 -9.25 -11.57
N ALA A 21 -4.60 -8.28 -10.67
CA ALA A 21 -5.56 -8.25 -9.56
C ALA A 21 -7.01 -8.44 -10.02
N ALA A 22 -7.40 -7.78 -11.11
CA ALA A 22 -8.72 -7.89 -11.69
C ALA A 22 -9.02 -9.30 -12.26
N ALA A 23 -8.00 -9.97 -12.83
CA ALA A 23 -8.12 -11.33 -13.34
C ALA A 23 -8.20 -12.35 -12.20
N LEU A 24 -7.36 -12.21 -11.17
CA LEU A 24 -7.41 -13.04 -9.97
C LEU A 24 -8.77 -12.97 -9.30
N ARG A 25 -9.28 -11.75 -9.04
CA ARG A 25 -10.58 -11.55 -8.43
C ARG A 25 -11.68 -12.22 -9.26
N ARG A 26 -11.67 -12.03 -10.58
CA ARG A 26 -12.65 -12.64 -11.48
C ARG A 26 -12.65 -14.16 -11.36
N GLU A 27 -11.47 -14.77 -11.38
CA GLU A 27 -11.34 -16.22 -11.36
C GLU A 27 -11.72 -16.83 -10.01
N VAL A 28 -11.35 -16.16 -8.91
CA VAL A 28 -11.75 -16.59 -7.55
C VAL A 28 -13.26 -16.45 -7.38
N MET A 29 -13.86 -15.33 -7.79
CA MET A 29 -15.32 -15.13 -7.71
C MET A 29 -16.09 -16.09 -8.61
N ARG A 30 -15.53 -16.48 -9.76
CA ARG A 30 -16.12 -17.51 -10.63
C ARG A 30 -16.19 -18.87 -9.92
N ARG A 31 -15.18 -19.20 -9.11
CA ARG A 31 -15.13 -20.46 -8.34
C ARG A 31 -15.93 -20.40 -7.05
N TYR A 32 -16.09 -19.22 -6.47
CA TYR A 32 -16.84 -18.95 -5.25
C TYR A 32 -17.89 -17.83 -5.48
N PRO A 33 -19.03 -18.11 -6.14
CA PRO A 33 -19.97 -17.07 -6.58
C PRO A 33 -20.62 -16.25 -5.47
N ASN A 34 -20.69 -16.80 -4.26
CA ASN A 34 -21.28 -16.16 -3.08
C ASN A 34 -20.23 -15.56 -2.14
N LEU A 35 -18.99 -15.40 -2.61
CA LEU A 35 -17.91 -14.86 -1.81
C LEU A 35 -18.09 -13.35 -1.61
N ALA A 36 -18.12 -12.92 -0.36
CA ALA A 36 -18.07 -11.50 -0.03
C ALA A 36 -16.70 -10.91 -0.36
N ASP A 37 -16.69 -9.68 -0.88
CA ASP A 37 -15.46 -8.94 -1.18
C ASP A 37 -14.54 -8.81 0.05
N SER A 38 -15.12 -8.55 1.22
CA SER A 38 -14.36 -8.46 2.48
C SER A 38 -13.62 -9.75 2.79
N LYS A 39 -14.25 -10.91 2.54
CA LYS A 39 -13.63 -12.21 2.75
C LYS A 39 -12.51 -12.44 1.73
N TYR A 40 -12.73 -12.15 0.45
CA TYR A 40 -11.68 -12.20 -0.58
C TYR A 40 -10.46 -11.37 -0.18
N LEU A 41 -10.67 -10.10 0.19
CA LEU A 41 -9.59 -9.20 0.60
C LEU A 41 -8.87 -9.71 1.85
N SER A 42 -9.60 -10.23 2.84
CA SER A 42 -8.99 -10.80 4.06
C SER A 42 -8.08 -12.00 3.76
N GLU A 43 -8.42 -12.82 2.77
CA GLU A 43 -7.59 -13.97 2.38
C GLU A 43 -6.35 -13.52 1.61
N ILE A 44 -6.46 -12.49 0.77
CA ILE A 44 -5.31 -11.85 0.10
C ILE A 44 -4.35 -11.29 1.15
N MET A 45 -4.84 -10.48 2.10
CA MET A 45 -4.02 -9.91 3.17
C MET A 45 -3.37 -11.00 4.01
N SER A 46 -4.13 -12.02 4.42
CA SER A 46 -3.59 -13.16 5.17
C SER A 46 -2.47 -13.88 4.44
N LEU A 47 -2.50 -13.97 3.10
CA LEU A 47 -1.43 -14.59 2.33
C LEU A 47 -0.19 -13.70 2.22
N GLN A 48 -0.37 -12.38 2.17
CA GLN A 48 0.72 -11.41 2.17
C GLN A 48 1.42 -11.35 3.53
N ASP A 49 0.67 -11.35 4.63
CA ASP A 49 1.20 -11.39 6.00
C ASP A 49 2.02 -12.66 6.25
N GLN A 50 1.66 -13.76 5.58
CA GLN A 50 2.38 -15.03 5.64
C GLN A 50 3.58 -15.09 4.69
N GLY A 51 3.86 -14.04 3.91
CA GLY A 51 4.92 -14.00 2.90
C GLY A 51 4.70 -14.99 1.75
N ARG A 52 3.45 -15.39 1.48
CA ARG A 52 3.12 -16.38 0.43
C ARG A 52 2.61 -15.74 -0.85
N LEU A 53 2.21 -14.47 -0.79
CA LEU A 53 1.71 -13.71 -1.91
C LEU A 53 2.31 -12.31 -1.88
N PHE A 54 2.69 -11.78 -3.02
CA PHE A 54 3.28 -10.46 -3.17
C PHE A 54 2.51 -9.68 -4.20
N GLY A 55 2.28 -8.40 -3.93
CA GLY A 55 1.70 -7.47 -4.89
C GLY A 55 2.79 -6.54 -5.42
N SER A 56 2.83 -6.35 -6.73
CA SER A 56 3.71 -5.37 -7.38
C SER A 56 2.96 -4.68 -8.51
N GLU A 57 3.38 -3.44 -8.81
CA GLU A 57 2.88 -2.72 -9.97
C GLU A 57 3.80 -2.98 -11.16
N ILE A 58 3.24 -3.54 -12.24
CA ILE A 58 3.95 -3.78 -13.50
C ILE A 58 3.21 -3.02 -14.59
N THR A 59 3.87 -2.04 -15.20
CA THR A 59 3.33 -1.25 -16.32
C THR A 59 1.94 -0.63 -16.03
N GLY A 60 1.72 -0.15 -14.81
CA GLY A 60 0.44 0.46 -14.39
C GLY A 60 -0.64 -0.55 -13.97
N VAL A 61 -0.31 -1.83 -13.86
CA VAL A 61 -1.24 -2.90 -13.47
C VAL A 61 -0.75 -3.55 -12.19
N TRP A 62 -1.64 -3.66 -11.20
CA TRP A 62 -1.36 -4.43 -9.98
C TRP A 62 -1.37 -5.93 -10.28
N VAL A 63 -0.26 -6.61 -10.02
CA VAL A 63 -0.03 -8.02 -10.27
C VAL A 63 0.29 -8.72 -8.95
N PHE A 64 -0.34 -9.88 -8.72
CA PHE A 64 -0.03 -10.76 -7.60
C PHE A 64 0.84 -11.92 -8.06
N THR A 65 1.92 -12.19 -7.33
CA THR A 65 2.84 -13.30 -7.57
C THR A 65 2.97 -14.14 -6.30
N SER A 66 2.91 -15.47 -6.40
CA SER A 66 3.12 -16.34 -5.26
C SER A 66 4.60 -16.43 -4.91
N GLY A 67 4.94 -16.37 -3.62
CA GLY A 67 6.30 -16.63 -3.17
C GLY A 67 6.70 -18.09 -3.37
N SER A 68 7.77 -18.33 -4.12
CA SER A 68 8.52 -19.58 -4.02
C SER A 68 9.70 -19.37 -3.06
N ASP A 69 10.07 -20.39 -2.28
CA ASP A 69 11.20 -20.34 -1.32
C ASP A 69 12.54 -19.90 -1.96
N ARG A 70 12.64 -19.83 -3.30
CA ARG A 70 13.86 -19.51 -4.06
C ARG A 70 14.02 -18.03 -4.43
N GLU A 71 12.99 -17.20 -4.34
CA GLU A 71 13.05 -15.78 -4.77
C GLU A 71 13.26 -14.81 -3.59
N PHE A 72 13.16 -15.33 -2.36
CA PHE A 72 13.32 -14.57 -1.12
C PHE A 72 14.76 -14.15 -0.83
N GLU A 73 15.77 -14.86 -1.31
CA GLU A 73 17.17 -14.47 -1.08
C GLU A 73 17.57 -13.20 -1.84
N ASN A 74 16.86 -12.86 -2.94
CA ASN A 74 17.21 -11.71 -3.79
C ASN A 74 16.30 -10.49 -3.61
N SER A 75 15.25 -10.60 -2.80
CA SER A 75 14.24 -9.55 -2.63
C SER A 75 14.09 -9.12 -1.17
N THR A 76 15.18 -9.20 -0.39
CA THR A 76 15.33 -8.39 0.80
C THR A 76 15.19 -6.95 0.34
N LEU A 77 14.02 -6.35 0.55
CA LEU A 77 13.81 -4.94 0.33
C LEU A 77 14.84 -4.23 1.21
N GLU A 78 15.92 -3.74 0.60
CA GLU A 78 16.90 -2.87 1.24
C GLU A 78 16.23 -1.51 1.49
N TYR A 79 15.23 -1.48 2.37
CA TYR A 79 14.87 -0.24 3.01
C TYR A 79 16.05 0.11 3.89
N SER A 80 16.71 1.23 3.58
CA SER A 80 17.68 1.77 4.50
C SER A 80 16.96 1.99 5.84
N PRO A 81 17.57 1.63 6.99
CA PRO A 81 16.96 1.85 8.30
C PRO A 81 16.44 3.29 8.46
N GLN A 82 17.13 4.25 7.85
CA GLN A 82 16.77 5.66 7.84
C GLN A 82 15.44 5.93 7.14
N PHE A 83 15.10 5.21 6.07
CA PHE A 83 13.83 5.38 5.37
C PHE A 83 12.65 4.78 6.14
N ALA A 84 12.85 3.61 6.78
CA ALA A 84 11.85 3.02 7.65
C ALA A 84 11.54 3.92 8.86
N GLU A 85 12.56 4.54 9.46
CA GLU A 85 12.39 5.50 10.55
C GLU A 85 11.61 6.76 10.14
N LEU A 86 11.77 7.26 8.90
CA LEU A 86 11.01 8.41 8.40
C LEU A 86 9.51 8.11 8.25
N ILE A 87 9.15 6.89 7.84
CA ILE A 87 7.76 6.46 7.74
C ILE A 87 7.13 6.38 9.13
N ILE A 88 7.84 5.77 10.09
CA ILE A 88 7.35 5.60 11.47
C ILE A 88 7.28 6.96 12.21
N ALA A 89 8.21 7.87 11.95
CA ALA A 89 8.22 9.20 12.56
C ALA A 89 7.05 10.08 12.12
N ALA A 90 6.47 9.86 10.93
CA ALA A 90 5.33 10.62 10.43
C ALA A 90 4.03 10.32 11.21
N GLU A 91 3.89 9.14 11.82
CA GLU A 91 2.71 8.75 12.61
C GLU A 91 2.81 9.11 14.11
N CYS A 92 4.00 9.44 14.62
CA CYS A 92 4.25 9.72 16.05
C CYS A 92 4.48 11.20 16.38
N GLY A 93 4.12 12.13 15.48
CA GLY A 93 4.17 13.56 15.77
C GLY A 93 2.99 14.00 16.65
N GLU A 94 3.26 14.75 17.71
CA GLU A 94 2.24 15.51 18.43
C GLU A 94 1.50 16.41 17.43
N TRP A 95 0.19 16.24 17.31
CA TRP A 95 -0.65 17.12 16.51
C TRP A 95 -0.68 18.48 17.18
N TYR A 96 0.05 19.45 16.63
CA TYR A 96 -0.03 20.83 17.09
C TYR A 96 -1.21 21.50 16.40
N ASP A 97 -2.19 21.95 17.19
CA ASP A 97 -3.26 22.79 16.68
C ASP A 97 -2.63 24.09 16.17
N ILE A 98 -2.79 24.32 14.87
CA ILE A 98 -2.35 25.57 14.25
C ILE A 98 -3.49 26.56 14.41
N ASP A 99 -3.24 27.64 15.14
CA ASP A 99 -4.17 28.77 15.21
C ASP A 99 -4.30 29.40 13.81
N ALA A 100 -5.51 29.30 13.26
CA ALA A 100 -5.83 29.81 11.94
C ALA A 100 -5.66 31.33 11.87
N ASP A 101 -5.90 32.06 12.96
CA ASP A 101 -5.79 33.52 12.99
C ASP A 101 -4.33 33.96 12.85
N ASP A 102 -3.41 33.22 13.47
CA ASP A 102 -1.96 33.44 13.34
C ASP A 102 -1.45 33.19 11.92
N MET A 103 -2.01 32.20 11.22
CA MET A 103 -1.69 31.95 9.80
C MET A 103 -2.22 33.07 8.91
N ILE A 104 -3.45 33.54 9.16
CA ILE A 104 -4.07 34.63 8.41
C ILE A 104 -3.26 35.92 8.61
N ALA A 105 -2.84 36.22 9.83
CA ALA A 105 -2.00 37.39 10.12
C ALA A 105 -0.65 37.33 9.39
N LYS A 106 0.00 36.16 9.34
CA LYS A 106 1.24 35.97 8.57
C LYS A 106 1.03 36.17 7.06
N LEU A 107 -0.08 35.66 6.53
CA LEU A 107 -0.50 35.86 5.14
C LEU A 107 -0.71 37.34 4.81
N ASP A 108 -1.38 38.09 5.69
CA ASP A 108 -1.59 39.52 5.51
C ASP A 108 -0.28 40.31 5.48
N VAL A 109 0.67 39.98 6.36
CA VAL A 109 2.01 40.59 6.35
C VAL A 109 2.74 40.28 5.03
N MET A 110 2.63 39.06 4.51
CA MET A 110 3.25 38.68 3.23
C MET A 110 2.60 39.41 2.05
N LEU A 111 1.27 39.56 2.05
CA LEU A 111 0.52 40.30 1.03
C LEU A 111 0.85 41.80 1.06
N GLN A 112 0.98 42.40 2.24
CA GLN A 112 1.41 43.79 2.39
C GLN A 112 2.82 44.00 1.83
N LYS A 113 3.77 43.10 2.14
CA LYS A 113 5.12 43.14 1.57
C LYS A 113 5.12 42.99 0.05
N ALA A 114 4.28 42.11 -0.50
CA ALA A 114 4.17 41.91 -1.93
C ALA A 114 3.56 43.12 -2.65
N ARG A 115 2.56 43.77 -2.03
CA ARG A 115 1.94 44.99 -2.57
C ARG A 115 2.87 46.20 -2.50
N ALA A 116 3.64 46.35 -1.42
CA ALA A 116 4.66 47.39 -1.30
C ALA A 116 5.75 47.28 -2.37
N ARG A 117 6.10 46.04 -2.78
CA ARG A 117 7.05 45.79 -3.88
C ARG A 117 6.50 46.07 -5.29
N LYS A 118 5.18 46.21 -5.44
CA LYS A 118 4.49 46.53 -6.71
C LYS A 118 4.19 48.03 -6.87
N GLY A 119 4.49 48.86 -5.87
CA GLY A 119 4.20 50.30 -5.82
C GLY A 119 5.35 51.23 -6.23
N THR A 120 6.39 50.71 -6.87
CA THR A 120 7.45 51.46 -7.57
C THR A 120 7.43 51.08 -9.05
#